data_AF-A0AAE5F263-F1
#
_entry.id   AF-A0AAE5F263-F1
#
_cell.length_a   1.000
_cell.length_b   1.000
_cell.length_c   1.000
_cell.angle_alpha   90.00
_cell.angle_beta   90.00
_cell.angle_gamma   90.00
#
_symmetry.space_group_name_H-M   'P 1'
#
loop_
_entity.id
_entity.type
_entity.pdbx_description
1 polymer ?
#
loop_
_entity_poly.entity_id
_entity_poly.type
_entity_poly.pdbx_seq_one_letter_code
_entity_poly.pdbx_strand_id
1 'polypeptide(L)' 'MNDFHILSICIQKKDVAGAMRVLRDKSEFAVRKILEKLKVRVTSQTGRAFWHFVQSWLLTAALLNKSDFG' A
#
# COMPACT_ATOMS: atom_id res chain seq x y z
N MET A 1 -10.50 14.16 3.93
CA MET A 1 -9.09 14.18 3.49
C MET A 1 -8.80 12.81 2.87
N ASN A 2 -8.35 12.76 1.62
CA ASN A 2 -8.41 11.55 0.80
C ASN A 2 -7.25 10.61 1.20
N ASP A 3 -7.52 9.47 1.86
CA ASP A 3 -6.49 8.55 2.36
C ASP A 3 -5.51 8.08 1.29
N PHE A 4 -5.98 8.02 0.04
CA PHE A 4 -5.15 7.73 -1.13
C PHE A 4 -4.03 8.77 -1.30
N HIS A 5 -4.32 10.03 -1.02
CA HIS A 5 -3.36 11.13 -1.10
C HIS A 5 -2.31 11.02 0.02
N ILE A 6 -2.73 10.67 1.23
CA ILE A 6 -1.81 10.43 2.36
C ILE A 6 -0.90 9.23 2.07
N LEU A 7 -1.48 8.13 1.55
CA LEU A 7 -0.71 6.95 1.16
C LEU A 7 0.32 7.27 0.08
N SER A 8 -0.07 8.05 -0.94
CA SER A 8 0.83 8.48 -2.01
C SER A 8 1.99 9.31 -1.47
N ILE A 9 1.73 10.26 -0.55
CA ILE A 9 2.76 11.05 0.12
C ILE A 9 3.70 10.15 0.94
N CYS A 10 3.16 9.21 1.73
CA CYS A 10 3.97 8.28 2.53
C CYS A 10 4.89 7.43 1.64
N ILE A 11 4.41 6.94 0.50
CA ILE A 11 5.23 6.18 -0.46
C ILE A 11 6.34 7.05 -1.05
N GLN A 12 6.03 8.29 -1.47
CA GLN A 12 7.03 9.23 -1.99
C GLN A 12 8.09 9.61 -0.94
N LYS A 13 7.68 9.79 0.32
CA LYS A 13 8.58 10.10 1.45
C LYS A 13 9.29 8.87 2.01
N LYS A 14 9.09 7.68 1.41
CA LYS A 14 9.62 6.39 1.89
C LYS A 14 9.20 6.04 3.32
N ASP A 15 8.08 6.61 3.77
CA ASP A 15 7.50 6.38 5.09
C ASP A 15 6.56 5.16 5.05
N VAL A 16 7.17 3.97 5.10
CA VAL A 16 6.45 2.69 5.11
C VAL A 16 5.60 2.52 6.36
N ALA A 17 6.05 3.07 7.50
CA ALA A 17 5.31 2.99 8.77
C ALA A 17 4.02 3.83 8.71
N GLY A 18 4.10 5.04 8.17
CA GLY A 18 2.93 5.89 7.90
C GLY A 18 1.96 5.23 6.92
N ALA A 19 2.48 4.67 5.82
CA ALA A 19 1.67 3.96 4.83
C ALA A 19 0.95 2.74 5.44
N MET A 20 1.64 1.91 6.22
CA MET A 20 1.02 0.77 6.91
C MET A 20 -0.04 1.19 7.92
N ARG A 21 0.14 2.33 8.60
CA ARG A 21 -0.84 2.85 9.55
C ARG A 21 -2.13 3.28 8.85
N VAL A 22 -2.01 3.97 7.71
CA VAL A 22 -3.16 4.36 6.87
C VAL A 22 -3.90 3.14 6.32
N LEU A 23 -3.16 2.10 5.89
CA LEU A 23 -3.78 0.88 5.38
C LEU A 23 -4.41 0.03 6.49
N ARG A 24 -3.81 -0.05 7.69
CA ARG A 24 -4.36 -0.79 8.84
C ARG A 24 -5.69 -0.25 9.34
N ASP A 25 -5.91 1.05 9.20
CA ASP A 25 -7.18 1.69 9.56
C ASP A 25 -8.33 1.26 8.62
N LYS A 26 -7.99 0.65 7.48
CA LYS A 26 -8.92 0.18 6.46
C LYS A 26 -9.11 -1.33 6.50
N SER A 27 -10.27 -1.76 6.02
CA SER A 27 -10.55 -3.17 5.79
C SER A 27 -9.67 -3.73 4.66
N GLU A 28 -9.35 -5.02 4.73
CA GLU A 28 -8.53 -5.72 3.73
C GLU A 28 -9.09 -5.53 2.31
N PHE A 29 -10.42 -5.50 2.18
CA PHE A 29 -11.11 -5.27 0.91
C PHE A 29 -10.83 -3.88 0.32
N ALA A 30 -10.83 -2.84 1.17
CA ALA A 30 -10.50 -1.48 0.74
C ALA A 30 -9.03 -1.37 0.33
N VAL A 31 -8.12 -1.98 1.09
CA VAL A 31 -6.68 -2.03 0.76
C VAL A 31 -6.46 -2.74 -0.56
N ARG A 32 -7.16 -3.86 -0.81
CA ARG A 32 -7.14 -4.56 -2.12
C ARG A 32 -7.49 -3.62 -3.26
N LYS A 33 -8.64 -2.94 -3.18
CA LYS A 33 -9.06 -2.00 -4.23
C LYS A 33 -8.07 -0.87 -4.47
N ILE A 34 -7.43 -0.37 -3.41
CA ILE A 34 -6.39 0.67 -3.53
C ILE A 34 -5.19 0.12 -4.30
N LEU A 35 -4.68 -1.06 -3.91
CA LEU A 35 -3.55 -1.69 -4.56
C LEU A 35 -3.85 -2.08 -6.02
N GLU A 36 -5.05 -2.59 -6.30
CA GLU A 36 -5.51 -2.86 -7.67
C GLU A 36 -5.55 -1.57 -8.51
N LYS A 37 -6.01 -0.46 -7.93
CA LYS A 37 -6.01 0.86 -8.59
C LYS A 37 -4.59 1.36 -8.88
N LEU A 38 -3.61 0.95 -8.08
CA LEU A 38 -2.18 1.20 -8.29
C LEU A 38 -1.53 0.16 -9.24
N LYS A 39 -2.34 -0.64 -9.96
CA LYS A 39 -1.91 -1.73 -10.87
C LYS A 39 -1.04 -2.79 -10.19
N VAL A 40 -1.17 -2.97 -8.88
CA VAL A 40 -0.47 -4.00 -8.12
C VAL A 40 -1.27 -5.30 -8.22
N ARG A 41 -0.59 -6.42 -8.56
CA ARG A 41 -1.20 -7.75 -8.42
C ARG A 41 -1.33 -8.09 -6.94
N VAL A 42 -2.54 -7.96 -6.40
CA VAL A 42 -2.80 -8.28 -5.00
C VAL A 42 -2.97 -9.78 -4.82
N THR A 43 -2.46 -10.31 -3.71
CA THR A 43 -2.65 -11.72 -3.34
C THR A 43 -4.12 -12.04 -3.04
N SER A 44 -4.57 -13.24 -3.40
CA SER A 44 -5.88 -13.80 -3.01
C SER A 44 -5.95 -14.23 -1.54
N GLN A 45 -4.80 -14.28 -0.85
CA GLN A 45 -4.72 -14.59 0.58
C GLN A 45 -5.35 -13.49 1.46
N THR A 46 -5.76 -13.87 2.67
CA THR A 46 -6.40 -12.99 3.67
C THR A 46 -5.68 -13.07 5.02
N GLY A 47 -6.02 -12.19 5.94
CA GLY A 47 -5.47 -12.13 7.28
C GLY A 47 -3.98 -11.80 7.30
N ARG A 48 -3.21 -12.51 8.11
CA ARG A 48 -1.79 -12.20 8.35
C ARG A 48 -0.95 -12.26 7.07
N ALA A 49 -1.25 -13.21 6.18
CA ALA A 49 -0.55 -13.38 4.91
C ALA A 49 -0.80 -12.19 3.96
N PHE A 50 -2.03 -11.66 3.95
CA PHE A 50 -2.36 -10.45 3.21
C PHE A 50 -1.54 -9.25 3.72
N TRP A 51 -1.53 -9.00 5.03
CA TRP A 51 -0.79 -7.87 5.59
C TRP A 51 0.73 -7.98 5.42
N HIS A 52 1.29 -9.20 5.44
CA HIS A 52 2.69 -9.43 5.08
C HIS A 52 2.97 -9.09 3.61
N PHE A 53 2.08 -9.45 2.69
CA PHE A 53 2.19 -9.07 1.29
C PHE A 53 2.17 -7.55 1.11
N VAL A 54 1.23 -6.86 1.76
CA VAL A 54 1.10 -5.39 1.71
C VAL A 54 2.37 -4.71 2.24
N GLN A 55 2.91 -5.19 3.36
CA GLN A 55 4.16 -4.66 3.93
C GLN A 55 5.34 -4.84 2.98
N SER A 56 5.50 -6.04 2.42
CA SER A 56 6.59 -6.36 1.48
C SER A 56 6.50 -5.53 0.21
N TRP A 57 5.28 -5.32 -0.29
CA TRP A 57 5.03 -4.44 -1.42
C TRP A 57 5.38 -2.97 -1.10
N LEU A 58 4.95 -2.44 0.04
CA LEU A 58 5.28 -1.07 0.44
C LEU A 58 6.79 -0.83 0.57
N LEU A 59 7.51 -1.80 1.15
CA LEU A 59 8.98 -1.75 1.24
C LEU A 59 9.61 -1.73 -0.16
N THR A 60 9.12 -2.56 -1.06
CA THR A 60 9.60 -2.63 -2.45
C THR A 60 9.28 -1.34 -3.21
N ALA A 61 8.09 -0.77 -3.02
CA ALA A 61 7.68 0.49 -3.64
C ALA A 61 8.53 1.68 -3.17
N ALA A 62 8.83 1.75 -1.87
CA ALA A 62 9.69 2.77 -1.28
C ALA A 62 11.15 2.65 -1.74
N LEU A 63 11.65 1.41 -1.92
CA LEU A 63 13.00 1.15 -2.40
C LEU A 63 13.16 1.49 -3.89
N LEU A 64 12.16 1.12 -4.71
CA LEU A 64 12.20 1.32 -6.16
C LEU A 64 11.97 2.77 -6.61
N ASN A 65 11.69 3.71 -5.70
CA ASN A 65 11.34 5.10 -6.05
C ASN A 65 10.28 5.13 -7.17
N LYS A 66 9.31 4.19 -7.11
CA LYS A 66 8.25 4.05 -8.10
C LYS A 66 7.22 5.16 -7.89
N SER A 67 7.67 6.40 -8.12
CA SER A 67 6.89 7.64 -8.15
C SER A 67 6.03 7.70 -9.40
N ASP A 68 6.37 6.87 -10.40
CA ASP A 68 5.67 6.75 -11.66
C ASP A 68 4.64 5.62 -11.55
N PHE A 69 3.42 5.99 -11.14
CA PHE A 69 2.24 5.14 -11.27
C PHE A 69 1.61 5.33 -12.67
N GLY A 70 2.43 5.27 -13.71
CA GLY A 70 2.01 5.31 -15.13
C GLY A 70 1.13 4.12 -15.53
#